data_AF-A0AAF0R4Z8-F1
#
_entry.id   AF-A0AAF0R4Z8-F1
#
_cell.length_a   1.000
_cell.length_b   1.000
_cell.length_c   1.000
_cell.angle_alpha   90.00
_cell.angle_beta   90.00
_cell.angle_gamma   90.00
#
_symmetry.space_group_name_H-M   'P 1'
#
loop_
_entity.id
_entity.type
_entity.pdbx_description
1 polymer ?
#
loop_
_entity_poly.entity_id
_entity_poly.type
_entity_poly.pdbx_seq_one_letter_code
_entity_poly.pdbx_strand_id
1 'polypeptide(L)'
;MQPLLSDSPFGAIICKAGNRICSSLTAENPLMGTRFCDLCCSEPGFCGDCCCMLCRKIITLDYDGYSYIRCEATVVDGHICGHVSHLECALRAYMAGTVGGSINLDAEYLCRYCESRTDLVPHALKLLNICTSVASYADIEKILNVGICILRGSQKSSAKELLHRIESINAKLMKGVSIQDAFKKEICVDSTVLPVVNKYQKHLVQTKLQYDQKIKLESLGKSMKEELFIAQPVHQLNAIQLLLGPN
;
A
#
# COMPACT_ATOMS: atom_id res chain seq x y z
N MET A 1 -12.43 1.85 -54.81
CA MET A 1 -12.17 3.18 -54.21
C MET A 1 -11.96 2.97 -52.71
N GLN A 2 -10.84 3.47 -52.19
CA GLN A 2 -10.44 3.37 -50.77
C GLN A 2 -11.42 4.09 -49.84
N PRO A 3 -11.35 3.78 -48.54
CA PRO A 3 -11.23 4.81 -47.52
C PRO A 3 -9.82 4.81 -46.92
N LEU A 4 -9.24 6.01 -46.85
CA LEU A 4 -8.04 6.34 -46.08
C LEU A 4 -8.41 6.69 -44.63
N LEU A 5 -7.37 6.65 -43.77
CA LEU A 5 -7.26 7.19 -42.39
C LEU A 5 -7.70 6.18 -41.30
N SER A 6 -6.87 5.79 -40.32
CA SER A 6 -5.66 6.41 -39.76
C SER A 6 -4.79 5.36 -39.07
N ASP A 7 -3.53 5.23 -39.50
CA ASP A 7 -2.48 4.55 -38.76
C ASP A 7 -2.00 5.44 -37.60
N SER A 8 -2.23 4.98 -36.37
CA SER A 8 -1.39 5.31 -35.22
C SER A 8 -1.01 3.99 -34.55
N PRO A 9 0.27 3.55 -34.55
CA PRO A 9 0.62 2.18 -34.15
C PRO A 9 0.63 1.93 -32.64
N PHE A 10 0.33 2.92 -31.82
CA PHE A 10 0.32 2.77 -30.37
C PHE A 10 -0.92 3.47 -29.82
N GLY A 11 -2.04 2.73 -29.78
CA GLY A 11 -3.13 3.10 -28.89
C GLY A 11 -2.55 3.36 -27.51
N ALA A 12 -2.86 4.52 -26.93
CA ALA A 12 -2.33 4.91 -25.62
C ALA A 12 -2.42 3.70 -24.68
N ILE A 13 -1.29 3.25 -24.14
CA ILE A 13 -1.27 2.16 -23.16
C ILE A 13 -2.07 2.70 -21.98
N ILE A 14 -3.28 2.17 -21.78
CA ILE A 14 -4.18 2.56 -20.72
C ILE A 14 -4.39 1.34 -19.83
N CYS A 15 -4.32 1.54 -18.51
CA CYS A 15 -4.67 0.51 -17.56
C CYS A 15 -6.14 0.14 -17.78
N LYS A 16 -6.43 -1.14 -18.03
CA LYS A 16 -7.81 -1.63 -18.20
C LYS A 16 -8.72 -1.27 -17.01
N ALA A 17 -8.15 -1.20 -15.80
CA ALA A 17 -8.87 -0.82 -14.58
C ALA A 17 -8.96 0.70 -14.34
N GLY A 18 -8.45 1.52 -15.26
CA GLY A 18 -8.43 2.98 -15.12
C GLY A 18 -7.44 3.49 -14.07
N ASN A 19 -6.55 2.66 -13.53
CA ASN A 19 -5.55 3.10 -12.57
C ASN A 19 -4.46 3.93 -13.27
N ARG A 20 -4.41 5.22 -12.95
CA ARG A 20 -3.49 6.21 -13.58
C ARG A 20 -2.02 5.99 -13.24
N ILE A 21 -1.71 5.25 -12.17
CA ILE A 21 -0.35 4.96 -11.71
C ILE A 21 0.03 3.48 -11.89
N CYS A 22 -0.67 2.78 -12.79
CA CYS A 22 -0.41 1.37 -13.05
C CYS A 22 0.99 1.18 -13.65
N SER A 23 1.75 0.21 -13.13
CA SER A 23 3.10 -0.11 -13.61
C SER A 23 3.13 -0.49 -15.09
N SER A 24 2.05 -1.08 -15.60
CA SER A 24 1.91 -1.37 -17.03
C SER A 24 1.88 -0.12 -17.93
N LEU A 25 1.72 1.09 -17.36
CA LEU A 25 1.75 2.37 -18.09
C LEU A 25 3.16 2.94 -18.23
N THR A 26 4.09 2.54 -17.36
CA THR A 26 5.49 3.01 -17.38
C THR A 26 6.34 2.02 -18.18
N ALA A 27 6.18 2.01 -19.50
CA ALA A 27 6.82 1.08 -20.43
C ALA A 27 8.32 1.37 -20.70
N GLU A 28 9.11 1.72 -19.68
CA GLU A 28 10.53 2.09 -19.86
C GLU A 28 11.54 1.00 -19.46
N ASN A 29 11.12 -0.22 -19.10
CA ASN A 29 12.08 -1.32 -18.88
C ASN A 29 11.64 -2.64 -19.52
N PRO A 30 12.08 -2.95 -20.76
CA PRO A 30 11.70 -4.15 -21.51
C PRO A 30 12.18 -5.48 -20.92
N LEU A 31 13.01 -5.45 -19.87
CA LEU A 31 13.73 -6.64 -19.39
C LEU A 31 12.93 -7.54 -18.45
N MET A 32 11.79 -7.10 -17.92
CA MET A 32 10.94 -7.94 -17.06
C MET A 32 9.46 -7.71 -17.39
N GLY A 33 9.02 -8.19 -18.56
CA GLY A 33 7.60 -8.24 -18.87
C GLY A 33 6.88 -9.07 -17.80
N THR A 34 5.84 -8.54 -17.20
CA THR A 34 4.89 -9.39 -16.47
C THR A 34 4.07 -10.12 -17.53
N ARG A 35 3.97 -11.45 -17.45
CA ARG A 35 3.20 -12.21 -18.44
C ARG A 35 1.75 -11.76 -18.38
N PHE A 36 1.14 -11.52 -19.54
CA PHE A 36 -0.30 -11.31 -19.61
C PHE A 36 -1.00 -12.63 -19.27
N CYS A 37 -1.77 -12.63 -18.19
CA CYS A 37 -2.57 -13.77 -17.80
C CYS A 37 -3.89 -13.75 -18.57
N ASP A 38 -4.04 -14.56 -19.61
CA ASP A 38 -5.27 -14.56 -20.42
C ASP A 38 -6.51 -14.98 -19.61
N LEU A 39 -6.30 -15.76 -18.54
CA LEU A 39 -7.38 -16.20 -17.64
C LEU A 39 -7.92 -15.06 -16.78
N CYS A 40 -7.05 -14.27 -16.16
CA CYS A 40 -7.46 -13.18 -15.26
C CYS A 40 -7.66 -11.86 -16.01
N CYS A 41 -6.91 -11.61 -17.08
CA CYS A 41 -6.86 -10.33 -17.80
C CYS A 41 -7.79 -10.25 -19.02
N SER A 42 -8.59 -11.28 -19.29
CA SER A 42 -9.66 -11.26 -20.31
C SER A 42 -10.89 -10.47 -19.84
N GLU A 43 -11.10 -10.33 -18.54
CA GLU A 43 -12.22 -9.58 -17.97
C GLU A 43 -12.12 -8.07 -18.24
N PRO A 44 -13.16 -7.43 -18.80
CA PRO A 44 -13.21 -5.98 -18.96
C PRO A 44 -13.03 -5.26 -17.61
N GLY A 45 -12.20 -4.22 -17.59
CA GLY A 45 -11.95 -3.46 -16.37
C GLY A 45 -10.97 -4.09 -15.39
N PHE A 46 -10.49 -5.31 -15.62
CA PHE A 46 -9.49 -5.95 -14.75
C PHE A 46 -8.07 -5.70 -15.26
N CYS A 47 -7.16 -5.38 -14.34
CA CYS A 47 -5.73 -5.27 -14.60
C CYS A 47 -4.95 -6.10 -13.57
N GLY A 48 -4.18 -7.09 -14.03
CA GLY A 48 -3.42 -7.98 -13.15
C GLY A 48 -2.38 -7.27 -12.27
N ASP A 49 -1.97 -6.06 -12.64
CA ASP A 49 -0.99 -5.26 -11.91
C ASP A 49 -1.58 -4.39 -10.79
N CYS A 50 -2.88 -4.08 -10.85
CA CYS A 50 -3.51 -3.18 -9.87
C CYS A 50 -4.84 -3.67 -9.33
N CYS A 51 -5.39 -4.79 -9.81
CA CYS A 51 -6.61 -5.39 -9.29
C CYS A 51 -6.28 -6.66 -8.52
N CYS A 52 -6.88 -6.80 -7.33
CA CYS A 52 -6.82 -8.06 -6.60
C CYS A 52 -7.44 -9.18 -7.41
N MET A 53 -6.70 -10.26 -7.66
CA MET A 53 -7.18 -11.40 -8.45
C MET A 53 -8.37 -12.15 -7.81
N LEU A 54 -8.60 -11.95 -6.50
CA LEU A 54 -9.68 -12.63 -5.76
C LEU A 54 -11.00 -11.84 -5.76
N CYS A 55 -10.95 -10.52 -5.58
CA CYS A 55 -12.15 -9.68 -5.49
C CYS A 55 -12.34 -8.74 -6.68
N ARG A 56 -11.38 -8.68 -7.61
CA ARG A 56 -11.34 -7.83 -8.82
C ARG A 56 -11.31 -6.32 -8.55
N LYS A 57 -11.27 -5.89 -7.29
CA LYS A 57 -11.16 -4.47 -6.90
C LYS A 57 -9.72 -3.98 -6.98
N ILE A 58 -9.58 -2.68 -7.23
CA ILE A 58 -8.28 -1.99 -7.27
C ILE A 58 -7.59 -2.08 -5.90
N ILE A 59 -6.27 -2.31 -5.92
CA ILE A 59 -5.38 -2.24 -4.77
C ILE A 59 -5.14 -0.77 -4.42
N THR A 60 -5.33 -0.40 -3.14
CA THR A 60 -4.88 0.91 -2.65
C THR A 60 -3.41 0.85 -2.23
N LEU A 61 -2.66 1.91 -2.49
CA LEU A 61 -1.23 2.01 -2.14
C LEU A 61 -1.00 2.71 -0.80
N ASP A 62 -1.99 2.63 0.09
CA ASP A 62 -1.90 3.26 1.41
C ASP A 62 -0.75 2.62 2.21
N TYR A 63 -0.02 3.46 2.95
CA TYR A 63 1.08 3.07 3.83
C TYR A 63 2.06 2.06 3.19
N ASP A 64 2.66 2.43 2.05
CA ASP A 64 3.65 1.61 1.34
C ASP A 64 3.15 0.20 0.94
N GLY A 65 1.83 0.09 0.69
CA GLY A 65 1.25 -1.15 0.16
C GLY A 65 1.15 -2.29 1.17
N TYR A 66 0.91 -1.97 2.44
CA TYR A 66 0.81 -2.98 3.51
C TYR A 66 -0.29 -4.02 3.25
N SER A 67 -1.37 -3.61 2.59
CA SER A 67 -2.64 -4.34 2.48
C SER A 67 -2.69 -5.36 1.34
N TYR A 68 -1.62 -5.53 0.58
CA TYR A 68 -1.57 -6.44 -0.56
C TYR A 68 -0.25 -7.21 -0.66
N ILE A 69 -0.27 -8.27 -1.46
CA ILE A 69 0.91 -9.02 -1.87
C ILE A 69 0.94 -9.17 -3.39
N ARG A 70 2.12 -9.02 -3.98
CA ARG A 70 2.40 -9.30 -5.39
C ARG A 70 3.16 -10.61 -5.50
N CYS A 71 2.73 -11.48 -6.41
CA CYS A 71 3.47 -12.69 -6.71
C CYS A 71 4.72 -12.38 -7.54
N GLU A 72 5.90 -12.57 -6.95
CA GLU A 72 7.19 -12.31 -7.59
C GLU A 72 7.83 -13.56 -8.22
N ALA A 73 7.13 -14.70 -8.19
CA ALA A 73 7.64 -15.94 -8.78
C ALA A 73 7.85 -15.80 -10.30
N THR A 74 9.00 -16.29 -10.76
CA THR A 74 9.31 -16.43 -12.19
C THR A 74 8.54 -17.61 -12.75
N VAL A 75 7.72 -17.37 -13.76
CA VAL A 75 6.99 -18.40 -14.51
C VAL A 75 7.83 -18.86 -15.72
N VAL A 76 7.37 -19.92 -16.39
CA VAL A 76 7.96 -20.40 -17.65
C VAL A 76 8.12 -19.20 -18.60
N ASP A 77 9.29 -19.11 -19.25
CA ASP A 77 9.76 -18.02 -20.12
C ASP A 77 10.47 -16.85 -19.40
N GLY A 78 10.79 -16.96 -18.10
CA GLY A 78 11.61 -15.95 -17.40
C GLY A 78 10.85 -14.70 -16.95
N HIS A 79 9.54 -14.67 -17.15
CA HIS A 79 8.66 -13.56 -16.79
C HIS A 79 8.21 -13.67 -15.33
N ILE A 80 7.95 -12.55 -14.67
CA ILE A 80 7.35 -12.54 -13.32
C ILE A 80 5.83 -12.77 -13.44
N CYS A 81 5.27 -13.56 -12.53
CA CYS A 81 3.82 -13.81 -12.44
C CYS A 81 3.02 -12.52 -12.26
N GLY A 82 3.43 -11.66 -11.33
CA GLY A 82 2.93 -10.30 -11.16
C GLY A 82 1.52 -10.15 -10.58
N HIS A 83 0.74 -11.22 -10.45
CA HIS A 83 -0.60 -11.15 -9.86
C HIS A 83 -0.59 -10.58 -8.44
N VAL A 84 -1.51 -9.65 -8.19
CA VAL A 84 -1.68 -9.03 -6.87
C VAL A 84 -2.94 -9.52 -6.17
N SER A 85 -2.88 -9.61 -4.84
CA SER A 85 -4.01 -9.93 -3.97
C SER A 85 -4.04 -9.02 -2.76
N HIS A 86 -5.22 -8.52 -2.36
CA HIS A 86 -5.39 -8.01 -1.01
C HIS A 86 -5.08 -9.13 -0.02
N LEU A 87 -4.30 -8.84 1.03
CA LEU A 87 -3.98 -9.84 2.05
C LEU A 87 -5.22 -10.35 2.76
N GLU A 88 -6.18 -9.48 3.08
CA GLU A 88 -7.45 -9.89 3.68
C GLU A 88 -8.23 -10.84 2.77
N CYS A 89 -8.22 -10.60 1.45
CA CYS A 89 -8.87 -11.50 0.50
C CYS A 89 -8.15 -12.85 0.46
N ALA A 90 -6.82 -12.86 0.48
CA ALA A 90 -6.04 -14.09 0.46
C ALA A 90 -6.23 -14.90 1.75
N LEU A 91 -6.22 -14.25 2.91
CA LEU A 91 -6.49 -14.88 4.22
C LEU A 91 -7.89 -15.50 4.25
N ARG A 92 -8.91 -14.75 3.82
CA ARG A 92 -10.31 -15.24 3.77
C ARG A 92 -10.51 -16.38 2.78
N ALA A 93 -9.70 -16.44 1.72
CA ALA A 93 -9.75 -17.48 0.70
C ALA A 93 -8.85 -18.69 1.04
N TYR A 94 -8.24 -18.72 2.24
CA TYR A 94 -7.26 -19.74 2.64
C TYR A 94 -6.05 -19.84 1.70
N MET A 95 -5.73 -18.75 1.01
CA MET A 95 -4.56 -18.60 0.13
C MET A 95 -3.40 -17.89 0.85
N ALA A 96 -3.55 -17.52 2.12
CA ALA A 96 -2.50 -16.89 2.91
C ALA A 96 -2.57 -17.35 4.39
N GLY A 97 -1.43 -17.27 5.08
CA GLY A 97 -1.29 -17.58 6.51
C GLY A 97 -0.88 -19.03 6.76
N THR A 98 -1.26 -19.56 7.92
CA THR A 98 -1.12 -20.99 8.23
C THR A 98 -2.42 -21.72 7.94
N VAL A 99 -2.39 -22.62 6.96
CA VAL A 99 -3.56 -23.32 6.42
C VAL A 99 -3.29 -24.82 6.40
N GLY A 100 -4.10 -25.60 7.11
CA GLY A 100 -3.98 -27.06 7.14
C GLY A 100 -4.53 -27.76 5.88
N GLY A 101 -4.70 -29.09 5.97
CA GLY A 101 -5.26 -29.90 4.88
C GLY A 101 -4.29 -30.08 3.71
N SER A 102 -4.83 -30.22 2.50
CA SER A 102 -4.03 -30.46 1.28
C SER A 102 -3.22 -29.24 0.82
N ILE A 103 -3.64 -28.03 1.20
CA ILE A 103 -2.95 -26.78 0.86
C ILE A 103 -1.66 -26.64 1.69
N ASN A 104 -1.71 -26.96 2.99
CA ASN A 104 -0.57 -27.03 3.91
C ASN A 104 0.40 -25.83 3.80
N LEU A 105 -0.11 -24.62 4.11
CA LEU A 105 0.70 -23.39 4.18
C LEU A 105 1.16 -23.15 5.62
N ASP A 106 2.37 -22.61 5.78
CA ASP A 106 2.90 -22.19 7.08
C ASP A 106 3.40 -20.73 7.04
N ALA A 107 2.54 -19.77 7.42
CA ALA A 107 2.78 -18.34 7.25
C ALA A 107 3.23 -17.98 5.82
N GLU A 108 2.50 -18.48 4.83
CA GLU A 108 2.81 -18.36 3.40
C GLU A 108 1.62 -17.82 2.62
N TYR A 109 1.87 -17.25 1.44
CA TYR A 109 0.88 -16.93 0.43
C TYR A 109 1.00 -17.90 -0.74
N LEU A 110 -0.12 -18.43 -1.21
CA LEU A 110 -0.23 -19.24 -2.42
C LEU A 110 -0.82 -18.40 -3.55
N CYS A 111 -0.06 -18.17 -4.61
CA CYS A 111 -0.59 -17.52 -5.81
C CYS A 111 -1.55 -18.48 -6.52
N ARG A 112 -2.82 -18.09 -6.67
CA ARG A 112 -3.84 -18.92 -7.34
C ARG A 112 -3.56 -19.17 -8.83
N TYR A 113 -2.70 -18.36 -9.46
CA TYR A 113 -2.40 -18.48 -10.89
C TYR A 113 -1.24 -19.43 -11.16
N CYS A 114 -0.07 -19.18 -10.56
CA CYS A 114 1.14 -19.97 -10.83
C CYS A 114 1.47 -20.97 -9.73
N GLU A 115 0.62 -21.08 -8.70
CA GLU A 115 0.74 -22.01 -7.57
C GLU A 115 2.04 -21.86 -6.76
N SER A 116 2.79 -20.80 -6.98
CA SER A 116 3.99 -20.50 -6.23
C SER A 116 3.64 -20.05 -4.81
N ARG A 117 4.47 -20.47 -3.86
CA ARG A 117 4.38 -20.05 -2.46
C ARG A 117 5.33 -18.89 -2.18
N THR A 118 4.92 -17.99 -1.31
CA THR A 118 5.73 -16.85 -0.86
C THR A 118 5.71 -16.79 0.66
N ASP A 119 6.88 -16.73 1.29
CA ASP A 119 6.99 -16.57 2.73
C ASP A 119 6.46 -15.19 3.17
N LEU A 120 5.52 -15.17 4.13
CA LEU A 120 4.88 -13.94 4.59
C LEU A 120 5.51 -13.37 5.87
N VAL A 121 6.46 -14.06 6.50
CA VAL A 121 7.15 -13.54 7.69
C VAL A 121 7.83 -12.18 7.42
N PRO A 122 8.57 -11.99 6.30
CA PRO A 122 9.13 -10.68 5.96
C PRO A 122 8.05 -9.61 5.74
N HIS A 123 6.90 -10.00 5.19
CA HIS A 123 5.77 -9.08 5.00
C HIS A 123 5.18 -8.65 6.34
N ALA A 124 4.96 -9.58 7.27
CA ALA A 124 4.49 -9.25 8.61
C ALA A 124 5.48 -8.33 9.37
N LEU A 125 6.78 -8.51 9.16
CA LEU A 125 7.79 -7.60 9.71
C LEU A 125 7.69 -6.20 9.08
N LYS A 126 7.43 -6.13 7.76
CA LYS A 126 7.15 -4.87 7.07
C LYS A 126 5.93 -4.15 7.68
N LEU A 127 4.84 -4.88 7.93
CA LEU A 127 3.63 -4.32 8.58
C LEU A 127 3.98 -3.69 9.93
N LEU A 128 4.77 -4.38 10.74
CA LEU A 128 5.19 -3.88 12.05
C LEU A 128 6.02 -2.59 11.93
N ASN A 129 6.95 -2.53 10.97
CA ASN A 129 7.76 -1.33 10.73
C ASN A 129 6.92 -0.14 10.26
N ILE A 130 5.89 -0.38 9.44
CA ILE A 130 4.95 0.67 8.99
C ILE A 130 4.24 1.30 10.20
N CYS A 131 3.82 0.50 11.19
CA CYS A 131 3.16 1.05 12.38
C CYS A 131 4.02 2.07 13.16
N THR A 132 5.35 2.08 13.00
CA THR A 132 6.22 3.06 13.66
C THR A 132 6.07 4.49 13.10
N SER A 133 5.55 4.64 11.89
CA SER A 133 5.33 5.93 11.23
C SER A 133 3.85 6.32 11.10
N VAL A 134 2.93 5.48 11.58
CA VAL A 134 1.48 5.74 11.58
C VAL A 134 1.08 6.44 12.87
N ALA A 135 0.29 7.51 12.77
CA ALA A 135 -0.19 8.28 13.93
C ALA A 135 -1.60 7.86 14.42
N SER A 136 -2.29 7.01 13.66
CA SER A 136 -3.67 6.58 13.92
C SER A 136 -3.70 5.22 14.62
N TYR A 137 -4.23 5.17 15.86
CA TYR A 137 -4.41 3.92 16.59
C TYR A 137 -5.28 2.92 15.83
N ALA A 138 -6.37 3.39 15.21
CA ALA A 138 -7.29 2.53 14.47
C ALA A 138 -6.61 1.90 13.24
N ASP A 139 -5.70 2.61 12.57
CA ASP A 139 -4.98 2.07 11.42
C ASP A 139 -3.83 1.15 11.86
N ILE A 140 -3.13 1.47 12.95
CA ILE A 140 -2.16 0.56 13.57
C ILE A 140 -2.84 -0.75 13.96
N GLU A 141 -3.99 -0.70 14.62
CA GLU A 141 -4.73 -1.89 15.02
C GLU A 141 -5.08 -2.77 13.81
N LYS A 142 -5.58 -2.18 12.72
CA LYS A 142 -5.86 -2.90 11.46
C LYS A 142 -4.60 -3.55 10.89
N ILE A 143 -3.50 -2.80 10.81
CA ILE A 143 -2.22 -3.30 10.26
C ILE A 143 -1.68 -4.46 11.12
N LEU A 144 -1.67 -4.32 12.44
CA LEU A 144 -1.21 -5.36 13.36
C LEU A 144 -2.11 -6.61 13.28
N ASN A 145 -3.43 -6.44 13.16
CA ASN A 145 -4.36 -7.56 13.02
C ASN A 145 -4.11 -8.38 11.74
N VAL A 146 -3.71 -7.75 10.64
CA VAL A 146 -3.27 -8.48 9.44
C VAL A 146 -2.01 -9.31 9.74
N GLY A 147 -1.02 -8.73 10.41
CA GLY A 147 0.19 -9.44 10.84
C GLY A 147 -0.09 -10.63 11.75
N ILE A 148 -0.99 -10.45 12.73
CA ILE A 148 -1.44 -11.53 13.63
C ILE A 148 -2.08 -12.66 12.81
N CYS A 149 -2.99 -12.34 11.89
CA CYS A 149 -3.65 -13.34 11.05
C CYS A 149 -2.67 -14.12 10.16
N ILE A 150 -1.62 -13.47 9.66
CA ILE A 150 -0.58 -14.11 8.85
C ILE A 150 0.22 -15.14 9.67
N LEU A 151 0.60 -14.78 10.89
CA LEU A 151 1.58 -15.54 11.68
C LEU A 151 0.95 -16.58 12.61
N ARG A 152 -0.35 -16.44 12.92
CA ARG A 152 -1.05 -17.29 13.87
C ARG A 152 -1.02 -18.76 13.45
N GLY A 153 -0.59 -19.62 14.38
CA GLY A 153 -0.53 -21.07 14.19
C GLY A 153 0.72 -21.57 13.46
N SER A 154 1.59 -20.66 13.01
CA SER A 154 2.80 -21.02 12.29
C SER A 154 3.75 -21.88 13.12
N GLN A 155 4.48 -22.80 12.47
CA GLN A 155 5.49 -23.61 13.13
C GLN A 155 6.89 -22.99 13.06
N LYS A 156 7.12 -22.02 12.17
CA LYS A 156 8.36 -21.25 12.05
C LYS A 156 8.68 -20.51 13.36
N SER A 157 9.92 -20.63 13.85
CA SER A 157 10.39 -19.92 15.04
C SER A 157 10.33 -18.40 14.86
N SER A 158 10.76 -17.90 13.69
CA SER A 158 10.70 -16.48 13.32
C SER A 158 9.27 -15.93 13.32
N ALA A 159 8.29 -16.72 12.88
CA ALA A 159 6.89 -16.33 12.91
C ALA A 159 6.34 -16.25 14.34
N LYS A 160 6.66 -17.22 15.19
CA LYS A 160 6.26 -17.24 16.61
C LYS A 160 6.83 -16.05 17.38
N GLU A 161 8.12 -15.75 17.19
CA GLU A 161 8.78 -14.61 17.81
C GLU A 161 8.15 -13.28 17.38
N LEU A 162 7.95 -13.10 16.07
CA LEU A 162 7.33 -11.90 15.53
C LEU A 162 5.87 -11.75 15.98
N LEU A 163 5.12 -12.85 16.06
CA LEU A 163 3.74 -12.84 16.57
C LEU A 163 3.69 -12.36 18.01
N HIS A 164 4.50 -12.95 18.89
CA HIS A 164 4.58 -12.56 20.30
C HIS A 164 4.90 -11.07 20.44
N ARG A 165 5.80 -10.56 19.59
CA ARG A 165 6.16 -9.15 19.54
C ARG A 165 4.97 -8.26 19.15
N ILE A 166 4.28 -8.60 18.06
CA ILE A 166 3.09 -7.87 17.60
C ILE A 166 1.98 -7.88 18.66
N GLU A 167 1.72 -9.03 19.30
CA GLU A 167 0.72 -9.17 20.36
C GLU A 167 1.07 -8.34 21.61
N SER A 168 2.36 -8.29 21.98
CA SER A 168 2.87 -7.42 23.06
C SER A 168 2.59 -5.94 22.77
N ILE A 169 2.89 -5.46 21.55
CA ILE A 169 2.59 -4.08 21.15
C ILE A 169 1.09 -3.83 21.21
N ASN A 170 0.30 -4.71 20.58
CA ASN A 170 -1.15 -4.52 20.52
C ASN A 170 -1.76 -4.44 21.93
N ALA A 171 -1.32 -5.31 22.84
CA ALA A 171 -1.76 -5.29 24.24
C ALA A 171 -1.38 -3.99 24.98
N LYS A 172 -0.21 -3.39 24.70
CA LYS A 172 0.17 -2.09 25.27
C LYS A 172 -0.73 -0.97 24.73
N LEU A 173 -0.96 -0.95 23.41
CA LEU A 173 -1.82 0.05 22.77
C LEU A 173 -3.25 0.00 23.31
N MET A 174 -3.81 -1.21 23.50
CA MET A 174 -5.15 -1.40 24.08
C MET A 174 -5.25 -0.93 25.54
N LYS A 175 -4.12 -0.81 26.24
CA LYS A 175 -4.04 -0.25 27.60
C LYS A 175 -3.84 1.28 27.61
N GLY A 176 -3.87 1.93 26.44
CA GLY A 176 -3.69 3.37 26.31
C GLY A 176 -2.23 3.84 26.38
N VAL A 177 -1.27 2.93 26.24
CA VAL A 177 0.15 3.31 26.13
C VAL A 177 0.36 4.12 24.85
N SER A 178 1.18 5.16 24.91
CA SER A 178 1.52 5.97 23.74
C SER A 178 2.15 5.09 22.64
N ILE A 179 1.89 5.41 21.36
CA ILE A 179 2.48 4.67 20.24
C ILE A 179 4.01 4.62 20.36
N GLN A 180 4.66 5.72 20.74
CA GLN A 180 6.11 5.74 20.89
C GLN A 180 6.61 4.77 21.98
N ASP A 181 5.92 4.73 23.13
CA ASP A 181 6.33 3.87 24.24
C ASP A 181 6.01 2.39 23.98
N ALA A 182 4.93 2.11 23.25
CA ALA A 182 4.59 0.74 22.89
C ALA A 182 5.71 0.05 22.08
N PHE A 183 6.38 0.80 21.21
CA PHE A 183 7.44 0.31 20.31
C PHE A 183 8.87 0.47 20.85
N LYS A 184 9.10 1.21 21.96
CA LYS A 184 10.44 1.53 22.51
C LYS A 184 11.32 0.33 22.90
N LYS A 185 10.76 -0.84 23.16
CA LYS A 185 11.47 -1.96 23.82
C LYS A 185 11.82 -3.14 22.90
N GLU A 186 11.62 -3.02 21.59
CA GLU A 186 11.55 -4.21 20.73
C GLU A 186 12.50 -4.21 19.53
N ILE A 187 13.48 -3.29 19.48
CA ILE A 187 14.55 -3.34 18.47
C ILE A 187 15.64 -4.31 18.95
N CYS A 188 15.40 -5.62 18.84
CA CYS A 188 16.48 -6.61 18.73
C CYS A 188 16.61 -6.94 17.25
N VAL A 189 17.70 -6.46 16.64
CA VAL A 189 18.04 -6.72 15.24
C VAL A 189 18.69 -8.09 15.17
N ASP A 190 18.01 -9.08 14.59
CA ASP A 190 18.71 -10.25 14.07
C ASP A 190 19.48 -9.82 12.80
N SER A 191 20.77 -10.12 12.79
CA SER A 191 21.79 -9.48 11.94
C SER A 191 21.82 -9.98 10.49
N THR A 192 20.74 -10.57 10.00
CA THR A 192 20.64 -11.14 8.64
C THR A 192 19.77 -10.32 7.67
N VAL A 193 19.11 -9.24 8.12
CA VAL A 193 18.14 -8.46 7.30
C VAL A 193 18.69 -7.12 6.78
N LEU A 194 19.97 -6.83 7.01
CA LEU A 194 20.61 -5.53 6.73
C LEU A 194 20.46 -4.95 5.29
N PRO A 195 20.45 -5.73 4.20
CA PRO A 195 20.31 -5.15 2.85
C PRO A 195 18.91 -4.61 2.58
N VAL A 196 17.90 -5.27 3.16
CA VAL A 196 16.48 -4.94 2.98
C VAL A 196 16.10 -3.75 3.85
N VAL A 197 16.56 -3.73 5.11
CA VAL A 197 16.35 -2.61 6.04
C VAL A 197 16.95 -1.30 5.52
N ASN A 198 18.12 -1.33 4.89
CA ASN A 198 18.77 -0.14 4.33
C ASN A 198 18.00 0.49 3.14
N LYS A 199 17.38 -0.33 2.29
CA LYS A 199 16.50 0.17 1.21
C LYS A 199 15.26 0.86 1.80
N TYR A 200 14.68 0.28 2.85
CA TYR A 200 13.50 0.83 3.52
C TYR A 200 13.79 2.07 4.37
N GLN A 201 14.94 2.15 5.05
CA GLN A 201 15.33 3.34 5.82
C GLN A 201 15.52 4.58 4.92
N LYS A 202 16.13 4.41 3.74
CA LYS A 202 16.24 5.52 2.77
C LYS A 202 14.87 5.98 2.27
N HIS A 203 13.95 5.05 2.02
CA HIS A 203 12.60 5.40 1.60
C HIS A 203 11.80 6.09 2.72
N LEU A 204 11.91 5.62 3.96
CA LEU A 204 11.25 6.22 5.14
C LEU A 204 11.68 7.67 5.41
N VAL A 205 12.96 8.00 5.23
CA VAL A 205 13.44 9.39 5.33
C VAL A 205 12.77 10.28 4.26
N GLN A 206 12.61 9.75 3.05
CA GLN A 206 12.01 10.48 1.94
C GLN A 206 10.50 10.66 2.11
N THR A 207 9.79 9.64 2.61
CA THR A 207 8.35 9.71 2.90
C THR A 207 8.04 10.63 4.07
N LYS A 208 8.89 10.67 5.11
CA LYS A 208 8.77 11.64 6.21
C LYS A 208 8.92 13.07 5.71
N LEU A 209 9.91 13.33 4.85
CA LEU A 209 10.08 14.65 4.22
C LEU A 209 8.85 15.06 3.38
N GLN A 210 8.25 14.13 2.65
CA GLN A 210 7.05 14.39 1.86
C GLN A 210 5.81 14.66 2.73
N TYR A 211 5.64 13.93 3.84
CA TYR A 211 4.56 14.16 4.79
C TYR A 211 4.70 15.52 5.50
N ASP A 212 5.91 15.85 5.95
CA ASP A 212 6.21 17.14 6.58
C ASP A 212 5.99 18.30 5.60
N GLN A 213 6.35 18.13 4.32
CA GLN A 213 6.03 19.08 3.25
C GLN A 213 4.52 19.23 3.02
N LYS A 214 3.76 18.13 3.03
CA LYS A 214 2.30 18.15 2.86
C LYS A 214 1.62 18.90 4.00
N ILE A 215 1.99 18.64 5.25
CA ILE A 215 1.46 19.39 6.41
C ILE A 215 1.79 20.88 6.30
N LYS A 216 3.00 21.22 5.86
CA LYS A 216 3.42 22.62 5.69
C LYS A 216 2.65 23.34 4.58
N LEU A 217 2.32 22.65 3.48
CA LEU A 217 1.51 23.20 2.39
C LEU A 217 0.03 23.36 2.80
N GLU A 218 -0.51 22.42 3.57
CA GLU A 218 -1.87 22.50 4.10
C GLU A 218 -2.04 23.61 5.14
N SER A 219 -1.01 23.87 5.98
CA SER A 219 -1.02 24.99 6.92
C SER A 219 -0.87 26.34 6.22
N LEU A 220 -0.02 26.44 5.19
CA LEU A 220 0.10 27.64 4.34
C LEU A 220 -1.21 27.93 3.61
N GLY A 221 -1.87 26.91 3.06
CA GLY A 221 -3.14 27.05 2.35
C GLY A 221 -4.30 27.46 3.26
N LYS A 222 -4.27 27.10 4.55
CA LYS A 222 -5.24 27.60 5.56
C LYS A 222 -4.97 29.07 5.91
N SER A 223 -3.71 29.44 6.13
CA SER A 223 -3.31 30.83 6.43
C SER A 223 -3.64 31.78 5.27
N MET A 224 -3.38 31.39 4.01
CA MET A 224 -3.75 32.20 2.84
C MET A 224 -5.27 32.35 2.67
N LYS A 225 -6.06 31.34 3.04
CA LYS A 225 -7.53 31.43 3.00
C LYS A 225 -8.06 32.35 4.11
N GLU A 226 -7.46 32.34 5.29
CA GLU A 226 -7.79 33.28 6.37
C GLU A 226 -7.42 34.72 6.00
N GLU A 227 -6.26 34.97 5.39
CA GLU A 227 -5.88 36.31 4.89
C GLU A 227 -6.81 36.79 3.76
N LEU A 228 -7.20 35.90 2.83
CA LEU A 228 -8.15 36.25 1.76
C LEU A 228 -9.57 36.50 2.31
N PHE A 229 -9.98 35.76 3.35
CA PHE A 229 -11.25 35.96 4.05
C PHE A 229 -11.26 37.24 4.90
N ILE A 230 -10.10 37.69 5.39
CA ILE A 230 -9.96 39.00 6.08
C ILE A 230 -9.86 40.15 5.08
N ALA A 231 -9.38 39.92 3.85
CA ALA A 231 -9.29 40.96 2.81
C ALA A 231 -10.64 41.25 2.10
N GLN A 232 -11.56 40.29 2.01
CA GLN A 232 -12.85 40.47 1.34
C GLN A 232 -13.87 41.41 2.05
N PRO A 233 -13.94 41.51 3.39
CA PRO A 233 -14.83 42.45 4.08
C PRO A 233 -14.36 43.91 4.00
N VAL A 234 -13.05 44.17 3.87
CA VAL A 234 -12.48 45.53 3.87
C VAL A 234 -12.87 46.29 2.59
N HIS A 235 -13.00 45.58 1.46
CA HIS A 235 -13.46 46.17 0.20
C HIS A 235 -14.97 46.44 0.15
N GLN A 236 -15.79 45.76 0.96
CA GLN A 236 -17.24 46.03 1.01
C GLN A 236 -17.60 47.12 2.02
N LEU A 237 -16.85 47.28 3.12
CA LEU A 237 -17.09 48.36 4.09
C LEU A 237 -16.72 49.75 3.52
N ASN A 238 -15.65 49.85 2.72
CA ASN A 238 -15.27 51.12 2.08
C ASN A 238 -16.24 51.56 0.96
N ALA A 239 -17.02 50.64 0.38
CA ALA A 239 -18.01 50.97 -0.65
C ALA A 239 -19.33 51.53 -0.07
N ILE A 240 -19.69 51.16 1.16
CA ILE A 240 -20.91 51.66 1.82
C ILE A 240 -20.71 53.06 2.40
N GLN A 241 -19.49 53.42 2.82
CA GLN A 241 -19.17 54.75 3.35
C GLN A 241 -19.12 55.85 2.25
N LEU A 242 -19.05 55.48 0.97
CA LEU A 242 -19.08 56.40 -0.17
C LEU A 242 -20.48 56.62 -0.78
N LEU A 243 -21.49 55.84 -0.36
CA LEU A 243 -22.87 55.95 -0.84
C LEU A 243 -23.83 56.62 0.16
N LEU A 244 -23.38 56.87 1.39
CA LEU A 244 -24.08 57.69 2.38
C LEU A 244 -23.22 58.93 2.65
N GLY A 245 -23.39 59.95 1.81
CA GLY A 245 -22.73 61.24 1.98
C GLY A 245 -23.12 61.91 3.31
N PRO A 246 -22.32 62.88 3.80
CA PRO A 246 -22.71 63.72 4.92
C PRO A 246 -23.94 64.56 4.52
N ASN A 247 -24.82 64.81 5.49
CA ASN A 247 -26.05 65.62 5.37
C ASN A 247 -25.97 66.81 4.40
#